data_AF-A0A220U7C4-F1
#
_entry.id   AF-A0A220U7C4-F1
#
_cell.length_a   1.000
_cell.length_b   1.000
_cell.length_c   1.000
_cell.angle_alpha   90.00
_cell.angle_beta   90.00
_cell.angle_gamma   90.00
#
_symmetry.space_group_name_H-M   'P 1'
#
loop_
_entity.id
_entity.type
_entity.pdbx_description
1 polymer ?
#
loop_
_entity_poly.entity_id
_entity_poly.type
_entity_poly.pdbx_seq_one_letter_code
_entity_poly.pdbx_strand_id
1 'polypeptide(L)'
;MLTNTITDFRGHIYIYNGNTAVAEDEEFHGSEDSTNAMILSVSSILQLQAGDQINVRVTSNNPTIINPNNPSRTHFEAARFLS
;
A
#
# COMPACT_ATOMS: atom_id res chain seq x y z
N MET A 1 0.74 -4.49 34.73
CA MET A 1 0.90 -3.63 33.54
C MET A 1 0.61 -4.48 32.33
N LEU A 2 -0.52 -4.25 31.66
CA LEU A 2 -0.85 -5.00 30.44
C LEU A 2 -0.04 -4.38 29.30
N THR A 3 0.94 -5.12 28.79
CA THR A 3 1.59 -4.78 27.51
C THR A 3 0.51 -4.95 26.45
N ASN A 4 0.01 -3.83 25.94
CA ASN A 4 -0.96 -3.80 24.85
C ASN A 4 -0.20 -4.11 23.56
N THR A 5 0.16 -5.37 23.36
CA THR A 5 0.76 -5.84 22.10
C THR A 5 -0.32 -5.68 21.04
N ILE A 6 -0.14 -4.74 20.11
CA ILE A 6 -1.11 -4.52 19.04
C ILE A 6 -1.05 -5.77 18.15
N THR A 7 -2.01 -6.68 18.33
CA THR A 7 -2.07 -7.97 17.64
C THR A 7 -2.90 -7.95 16.35
N ASP A 8 -3.55 -6.84 16.02
CA ASP A 8 -4.34 -6.66 14.79
C ASP A 8 -3.97 -5.30 14.16
N PHE A 9 -2.92 -5.29 13.34
CA PHE A 9 -2.69 -4.17 12.44
C PHE A 9 -3.30 -4.48 11.07
N ARG A 10 -3.95 -3.47 10.50
CA ARG A 10 -4.53 -3.46 9.17
C ARG A 10 -3.80 -2.45 8.31
N GLY A 11 -3.38 -2.90 7.14
CA GLY A 11 -2.76 -2.07 6.12
C GLY A 11 -3.65 -2.04 4.88
N HIS A 12 -3.76 -0.87 4.26
CA HIS A 12 -4.49 -0.68 3.01
C HIS A 12 -3.58 0.02 2.02
N ILE A 13 -3.62 -0.38 0.76
CA ILE A 13 -2.93 0.30 -0.34
C ILE A 13 -3.92 0.58 -1.46
N TYR A 14 -3.86 1.79 -2.00
CA TYR A 14 -4.76 2.28 -3.05
C TYR A 14 -3.96 2.90 -4.19
N ILE A 15 -4.44 2.68 -5.41
CA ILE A 15 -4.09 3.47 -6.59
C ILE A 15 -5.27 4.40 -6.88
N TYR A 16 -4.98 5.69 -7.02
CA TYR A 16 -5.96 6.72 -7.38
C TYR A 16 -5.64 7.32 -8.75
N ASN A 17 -6.67 7.59 -9.56
CA ASN A 17 -6.60 8.56 -10.66
C ASN A 17 -7.34 9.84 -10.21
N GLY A 18 -6.59 10.92 -9.97
CA GLY A 18 -7.12 12.08 -9.25
C GLY A 18 -7.60 11.69 -7.84
N ASN A 19 -8.91 11.84 -7.59
CA ASN A 19 -9.54 11.50 -6.31
C ASN A 19 -10.30 10.16 -6.32
N THR A 20 -10.29 9.45 -7.44
CA THR A 20 -11.04 8.19 -7.60
C THR A 20 -10.11 7.00 -7.38
N ALA A 21 -10.44 6.12 -6.42
CA ALA A 21 -9.73 4.86 -6.24
C ALA A 21 -10.01 3.94 -7.43
N VAL A 22 -8.96 3.44 -8.07
CA VAL A 22 -9.03 2.59 -9.27
C VAL A 22 -8.50 1.18 -9.06
N ALA A 23 -7.78 0.96 -7.96
CA ALA A 23 -7.41 -0.36 -7.46
C ALA A 23 -7.06 -0.25 -5.98
N GLU A 24 -7.32 -1.31 -5.22
CA GLU A 24 -7.04 -1.39 -3.80
C GLU A 24 -6.72 -2.82 -3.37
N ASP A 25 -5.99 -2.92 -2.25
CA ASP A 25 -5.87 -4.13 -1.44
C ASP A 25 -6.15 -3.73 0.01
N GLU A 26 -7.22 -4.29 0.60
CA GLU A 26 -7.86 -3.75 1.81
C GLU A 26 -7.76 -4.63 3.06
N GLU A 27 -7.27 -5.87 2.97
CA GLU A 27 -7.46 -6.82 4.07
C GLU A 27 -6.19 -7.58 4.40
N PHE A 28 -5.21 -6.84 4.92
CA PHE A 28 -4.02 -7.46 5.44
C PHE A 28 -4.01 -7.50 6.97
N HIS A 29 -3.95 -8.70 7.54
CA HIS A 29 -3.91 -8.96 8.97
C HIS A 29 -2.53 -9.52 9.34
N GLY A 30 -1.84 -8.88 10.30
CA GLY A 30 -0.55 -9.35 10.78
C GLY A 30 -0.38 -9.29 12.29
N SER A 31 0.50 -10.14 12.83
CA SER A 31 0.97 -10.10 14.20
C SER A 31 2.45 -9.67 14.23
N GLU A 32 2.85 -8.83 15.19
CA GLU A 32 4.24 -8.32 15.32
C GLU A 32 5.31 -9.42 15.50
N ASP A 33 4.91 -10.67 15.75
CA ASP A 33 5.78 -11.86 15.88
C ASP A 33 6.12 -12.52 14.52
N SER A 34 5.58 -12.04 13.41
CA SER A 34 5.95 -12.61 12.12
C SER A 34 7.37 -12.18 11.73
N THR A 35 8.31 -13.13 11.77
CA THR A 35 9.65 -13.02 11.17
C THR A 35 9.64 -12.81 9.65
N ASN A 36 8.45 -12.83 9.02
CA ASN A 36 8.24 -12.51 7.63
C ASN A 36 7.95 -11.02 7.46
N ALA A 37 8.73 -10.34 6.61
CA ALA A 37 8.38 -9.02 6.14
C ALA A 37 7.05 -9.11 5.36
N MET A 38 6.02 -8.45 5.86
CA MET A 38 4.70 -8.42 5.25
C MET A 38 4.68 -7.34 4.16
N ILE A 39 4.09 -7.66 3.00
CA ILE A 39 4.11 -6.82 1.79
C ILE A 39 2.68 -6.52 1.37
N LEU A 40 2.31 -5.24 1.34
CA LEU A 40 1.10 -4.76 0.67
C LEU A 40 1.44 -4.51 -0.80
N SER A 41 0.62 -5.02 -1.71
CA SER A 41 0.88 -4.88 -3.14
C SER A 41 -0.43 -4.76 -3.91
N VAL A 42 -0.48 -3.78 -4.81
CA VAL A 42 -1.61 -3.57 -5.71
C VAL A 42 -1.06 -3.27 -7.10
N SER A 43 -1.77 -3.72 -8.13
CA SER A 43 -1.44 -3.43 -9.52
C SER A 43 -2.72 -3.17 -10.31
N SER A 44 -2.61 -2.38 -11.38
CA SER A 44 -3.74 -2.09 -12.27
C SER A 44 -3.25 -1.76 -13.67
N ILE A 45 -4.10 -2.03 -14.66
CA ILE A 45 -3.93 -1.56 -16.03
C ILE A 45 -4.98 -0.49 -16.28
N LEU A 46 -4.52 0.73 -16.53
CA LEU A 46 -5.39 1.90 -16.66
C LEU A 46 -5.25 2.49 -18.06
N GLN A 47 -6.39 2.82 -18.67
CA GLN A 47 -6.42 3.70 -19.82
C GLN A 47 -6.35 5.14 -19.31
N LEU A 48 -5.24 5.83 -19.56
CA LEU A 48 -5.02 7.21 -19.12
C LEU A 48 -5.20 8.20 -20.27
N GLN A 49 -5.69 9.38 -19.92
CA GLN A 49 -5.70 10.55 -20.80
C GLN A 49 -4.56 11.50 -20.46
N ALA A 50 -4.21 12.37 -21.40
CA ALA A 50 -3.21 13.40 -21.15
C ALA A 50 -3.69 14.32 -20.01
N GLY A 51 -2.88 14.43 -18.95
CA GLY A 51 -3.20 15.21 -17.76
C GLY A 51 -3.72 14.41 -16.57
N ASP A 52 -4.03 13.12 -16.74
CA ASP A 52 -4.37 12.24 -15.62
C ASP A 52 -3.20 12.14 -14.63
N GLN A 53 -3.53 12.06 -13.33
CA GLN A 53 -2.55 11.99 -12.26
C GLN A 53 -2.78 10.73 -11.42
N ILE A 54 -1.77 9.86 -11.40
CA ILE A 54 -1.78 8.63 -10.61
C ILE A 54 -1.10 8.86 -9.27
N ASN A 55 -1.81 8.56 -8.20
CA ASN A 55 -1.31 8.63 -6.83
C ASN A 55 -1.41 7.25 -6.18
N VAL A 56 -0.35 6.84 -5.49
CA VAL A 56 -0.37 5.63 -4.64
C VAL A 56 -0.43 6.08 -3.19
N ARG A 57 -1.37 5.52 -2.42
CA ARG A 57 -1.54 5.82 -1.01
C ARG A 57 -1.56 4.54 -0.19
N VAL A 58 -0.76 4.53 0.87
CA VAL A 58 -0.76 3.45 1.87
C VAL A 58 -1.27 4.04 3.19
N THR A 59 -2.18 3.33 3.86
CA THR A 59 -2.68 3.68 5.20
C THR A 59 -2.62 2.47 6.11
N SER A 60 -2.49 2.71 7.41
CA SER A 60 -2.59 1.65 8.41
C SER A 60 -3.25 2.20 9.66
N ASN A 61 -3.98 1.34 10.38
CA ASN A 61 -4.46 1.64 11.73
C ASN A 61 -3.31 1.71 12.77
N ASN A 62 -2.09 1.27 12.40
CA ASN A 62 -0.88 1.38 13.20
C ASN A 62 0.22 2.13 12.42
N PRO A 63 0.55 3.38 12.78
CA PRO A 63 1.48 4.22 12.02
C PRO A 63 2.94 3.74 12.06
N THR A 64 3.31 2.85 13.01
CA THR A 64 4.69 2.34 13.12
C THR A 64 5.00 1.24 12.10
N ILE A 65 3.98 0.67 11.45
CA ILE A 65 4.10 -0.44 10.50
C ILE A 65 4.53 0.07 9.10
N ILE A 66 4.05 1.24 8.70
CA ILE A 66 4.48 1.85 7.43
C ILE A 66 5.79 2.59 7.70
N ASN A 67 6.89 2.03 7.21
CA ASN A 67 8.19 2.68 7.29
C ASN A 67 8.53 3.39 5.96
N PRO A 68 8.22 4.69 5.80
CA PRO A 68 8.49 5.43 4.56
C PRO A 68 9.99 5.66 4.32
N ASN A 69 10.84 5.44 5.33
CA ASN A 69 12.27 5.73 5.30
C ASN A 69 13.12 4.48 5.02
N ASN A 70 12.50 3.35 4.68
CA ASN A 70 13.22 2.13 4.29
C ASN A 70 13.14 1.93 2.76
N PRO A 71 14.09 2.51 1.99
CA PRO A 71 14.05 2.48 0.52
C PRO A 71 14.21 1.07 -0.05
N SER A 72 14.64 0.08 0.74
CA SER A 72 14.76 -1.30 0.30
C SER A 72 13.46 -2.10 0.41
N ARG A 73 12.37 -1.50 0.91
CA ARG A 73 11.11 -2.20 1.19
C ARG A 73 9.86 -1.60 0.53
N THR A 74 9.99 -0.46 -0.15
CA THR A 74 8.89 0.17 -0.89
C THR A 74 9.31 0.35 -2.34
N HIS A 75 8.44 -0.04 -3.26
CA HIS A 75 8.73 -0.05 -4.68
C HIS A 75 7.49 0.36 -5.48
N PHE A 76 7.68 1.16 -6.53
CA PHE A 76 6.64 1.55 -7.46
C PHE A 76 7.21 1.56 -8.88
N GLU A 77 6.53 0.87 -9.78
CA GLU A 77 6.84 0.83 -11.20
C GLU A 77 5.59 1.08 -12.03
N ALA A 78 5.78 1.73 -13.17
CA ALA A 78 4.75 1.92 -14.16
C ALA A 78 5.36 1.80 -15.55
N ALA A 79 4.61 1.20 -16.48
CA ALA A 79 4.98 1.09 -17.87
C ALA A 79 3.80 1.46 -18.75
N ARG A 80 4.09 1.96 -19.95
CA ARG A 80 3.10 2.17 -20.99
C ARG A 80 3.12 0.97 -21.93
N PHE A 81 1.98 0.32 -22.11
CA PHE A 81 1.80 -0.63 -23.20
C PHE A 81 1.58 0.18 -24.49
N LEU A 82 2.49 0.02 -25.46
CA LEU A 82 2.32 0.61 -26.78
C LEU A 82 1.31 -0.23 -27.56
N SER A 83 0.33 0.44 -28.16
CA SER A 83 -0.47 -0.12 -29.27
C SER A 83 0.29 -0.03 -30.58
#